data_AF-A0A081G1C7-F1
#
_entry.id   AF-A0A081G1C7-F1
#
_cell.length_a   1.000
_cell.length_b   1.000
_cell.length_c   1.000
_cell.angle_alpha   90.00
_cell.angle_beta   90.00
_cell.angle_gamma   90.00
#
_symmetry.space_group_name_H-M   'P 1'
#
loop_
_entity.id
_entity.type
_entity.pdbx_description
1 polymer ?
#
loop_
_entity_poly.entity_id
_entity_poly.type
_entity_poly.pdbx_seq_one_letter_code
_entity_poly.pdbx_strand_id
1 'polypeptide(L)'
;MSAPLTYLLIAVGLIVILMLSLVIRRQLRAQKQVREQHQQQQEKLERDAREHRQYLVDSVRIIASAVLHDEKMTMTEGCIRLKVLLDNLAPHLHQHEQFAVINRVFEATSHIPFLGEWRALSRSQKRQYEQEMAKIEEEQGSRVRDAMHALQQYPLEQLQ
;
A
#
# COMPACT_ATOMS: atom_id res chain seq x y z
N MET A 1 25.90 -47.18 -54.42
CA MET A 1 25.84 -47.21 -52.94
C MET A 1 24.99 -48.41 -52.54
N SER A 2 25.39 -49.20 -51.53
CA SER A 2 24.62 -50.39 -51.15
C SER A 2 23.30 -49.98 -50.48
N ALA A 3 22.17 -50.44 -51.02
CA ALA A 3 20.82 -50.23 -50.49
C ALA A 3 20.69 -50.38 -48.95
N PRO A 4 21.35 -51.35 -48.27
CA PRO A 4 21.30 -51.44 -46.81
C PRO A 4 21.90 -50.23 -46.08
N LEU A 5 22.96 -49.62 -46.61
CA LEU A 5 23.59 -48.45 -46.00
C LEU A 5 22.66 -47.23 -46.05
N THR A 6 21.96 -47.05 -47.17
CA THR A 6 21.00 -45.95 -47.33
C THR A 6 19.82 -46.09 -46.37
N TYR A 7 19.26 -47.29 -46.19
CA TYR A 7 18.18 -47.51 -45.22
C TYR A 7 18.64 -47.32 -43.76
N LEU A 8 19.87 -47.71 -43.43
CA LEU A 8 20.46 -47.46 -42.11
C LEU A 8 20.57 -45.96 -41.81
N LEU A 9 21.11 -45.16 -42.74
CA LEU A 9 21.22 -43.71 -42.57
C LEU A 9 19.84 -43.05 -42.40
N ILE A 10 18.83 -43.49 -43.15
CA ILE A 10 17.46 -43.00 -43.01
C ILE A 10 16.90 -43.32 -41.62
N ALA A 11 17.07 -44.56 -41.15
CA ALA A 11 16.62 -44.98 -39.82
C ALA A 11 17.27 -44.16 -38.70
N VAL A 12 18.59 -43.94 -38.78
CA VAL A 12 19.33 -43.09 -37.83
C VAL A 12 18.82 -41.64 -37.88
N GLY A 13 18.63 -41.09 -39.08
CA GLY A 13 18.06 -39.75 -39.26
C GLY A 13 16.68 -39.60 -38.63
N LEU A 14 15.80 -40.58 -38.80
CA LEU A 14 14.48 -40.58 -38.16
C LEU A 14 14.56 -40.63 -36.63
N ILE A 15 15.47 -41.44 -36.07
CA ILE A 15 15.69 -41.50 -34.62
C ILE A 15 16.17 -40.13 -34.09
N VAL A 16 17.12 -39.50 -34.79
CA VAL A 16 17.62 -38.16 -34.43
C VAL A 16 16.50 -37.12 -34.49
N ILE A 17 15.68 -37.11 -35.56
CA ILE A 17 14.53 -36.20 -35.68
C ILE A 17 13.53 -36.42 -34.55
N LEU A 18 13.21 -37.67 -34.20
CA LEU A 18 12.33 -37.99 -33.08
C LEU A 18 12.89 -37.50 -31.75
N MET A 19 14.18 -37.74 -31.49
CA MET A 19 14.86 -37.30 -30.28
C MET A 19 14.85 -35.78 -30.14
N LEU A 20 15.23 -35.06 -31.20
CA LEU A 20 15.20 -33.59 -31.24
C LEU A 20 13.79 -33.04 -31.05
N SER A 21 12.79 -33.66 -31.67
CA SER A 21 11.38 -33.28 -31.52
C SER A 21 10.90 -33.41 -30.06
N LEU A 22 11.32 -34.47 -29.36
CA LEU A 22 10.98 -34.65 -27.94
C LEU A 22 11.66 -33.60 -27.05
N VAL A 23 12.93 -33.27 -27.32
CA VAL A 23 13.67 -32.23 -26.59
C VAL A 23 13.01 -30.86 -26.77
N ILE A 24 12.73 -30.46 -28.03
CA ILE A 24 12.08 -29.18 -28.34
C ILE A 24 10.70 -29.10 -27.65
N ARG A 25 9.89 -30.16 -27.72
CA ARG A 25 8.58 -30.19 -27.03
C ARG A 25 8.72 -30.02 -25.52
N ARG A 26 9.70 -30.68 -24.89
CA ARG A 26 9.96 -30.53 -23.44
C ARG A 26 10.39 -29.11 -23.10
N GLN A 27 11.30 -28.52 -23.87
CA GLN A 27 11.81 -27.18 -23.62
C GLN A 27 10.72 -26.11 -23.82
N LEU A 28 9.88 -26.24 -24.85
CA LEU A 28 8.75 -25.35 -25.07
C LEU A 28 7.71 -25.43 -23.95
N ARG A 29 7.41 -26.66 -23.45
CA ARG A 29 6.50 -26.84 -22.31
C ARG A 29 7.04 -26.18 -21.04
N ALA A 30 8.32 -26.39 -20.72
CA ALA A 30 8.97 -25.79 -19.57
C ALA A 30 8.97 -24.24 -19.67
N GLN A 31 9.29 -23.70 -20.85
CA GLN A 31 9.26 -22.25 -21.07
C GLN A 31 7.86 -21.66 -20.96
N LYS A 32 6.82 -22.37 -21.44
CA LYS A 32 5.43 -21.95 -21.30
C LYS A 32 5.01 -21.89 -19.83
N GLN A 33 5.34 -22.91 -19.05
CA GLN A 33 5.03 -22.94 -17.60
C GLN A 33 5.69 -21.79 -16.84
N VAL A 34 6.98 -21.53 -17.11
CA VAL A 34 7.70 -20.41 -16.47
C VAL A 34 7.08 -19.06 -16.85
N ARG A 35 6.74 -18.86 -18.13
CA ARG A 35 6.06 -17.63 -18.58
C ARG A 35 4.70 -17.46 -17.92
N GLU A 36 3.89 -18.51 -17.86
CA GLU A 36 2.58 -18.48 -17.20
C GLU A 36 2.71 -18.15 -15.71
N GLN A 37 3.68 -18.73 -15.01
CA GLN A 37 3.94 -18.41 -13.60
C GLN A 37 4.38 -16.95 -13.40
N HIS A 38 5.30 -16.45 -14.23
CA HIS A 38 5.71 -15.05 -14.16
C HIS A 38 4.56 -14.09 -14.43
N GLN A 39 3.74 -14.39 -15.44
CA GLN A 39 2.57 -13.57 -15.76
C GLN A 39 1.56 -13.58 -14.61
N GLN A 40 1.24 -14.75 -14.06
CA GLN A 40 0.34 -14.86 -12.89
C GLN A 40 0.89 -14.10 -11.68
N GLN A 41 2.20 -14.17 -11.43
CA GLN A 41 2.83 -13.46 -10.33
C GLN A 41 2.79 -11.95 -10.54
N GLN A 42 3.05 -11.47 -11.76
CA GLN A 42 2.93 -10.05 -12.10
C GLN A 42 1.50 -9.56 -11.94
N GLU A 43 0.52 -10.28 -12.49
CA GLU A 43 -0.89 -9.95 -12.34
C GLU A 43 -1.32 -9.92 -10.87
N LYS A 44 -0.82 -10.86 -10.05
CA LYS A 44 -1.08 -10.86 -8.61
C LYS A 44 -0.48 -9.63 -7.92
N LEU A 45 0.80 -9.34 -8.17
CA LEU A 45 1.46 -8.16 -7.58
C LEU A 45 0.75 -6.86 -7.96
N GLU A 46 0.32 -6.74 -9.21
CA GLU A 46 -0.45 -5.58 -9.66
C GLU A 46 -1.83 -5.49 -9.01
N ARG A 47 -2.51 -6.63 -8.81
CA ARG A 47 -3.79 -6.68 -8.08
C ARG A 47 -3.60 -6.27 -6.64
N ASP A 48 -2.65 -6.89 -5.94
CA ASP A 48 -2.35 -6.61 -4.53
C ASP A 48 -1.97 -5.12 -4.35
N ALA A 49 -1.18 -4.54 -5.26
CA ALA A 49 -0.84 -3.11 -5.25
C ALA A 49 -2.07 -2.20 -5.44
N ARG A 50 -2.97 -2.54 -6.37
CA ARG A 50 -4.22 -1.79 -6.59
C ARG A 50 -5.14 -1.87 -5.39
N GLU A 51 -5.34 -3.07 -4.84
CA GLU A 51 -6.17 -3.29 -3.66
C GLU A 51 -5.61 -2.56 -2.43
N HIS A 52 -4.30 -2.64 -2.21
CA HIS A 52 -3.64 -1.92 -1.12
C HIS A 52 -3.82 -0.40 -1.26
N ARG A 53 -3.63 0.13 -2.47
CA ARG A 53 -3.84 1.56 -2.73
C ARG A 53 -5.29 1.98 -2.51
N GLN A 54 -6.24 1.20 -2.96
CA GLN A 54 -7.67 1.46 -2.75
C GLN A 54 -8.01 1.43 -1.25
N TYR A 55 -7.48 0.46 -0.51
CA TYR A 55 -7.62 0.40 0.94
C TYR A 55 -7.09 1.66 1.63
N LEU A 56 -5.93 2.19 1.23
CA LEU A 56 -5.38 3.43 1.79
C LEU A 56 -6.30 4.63 1.51
N VAL A 57 -6.80 4.76 0.28
CA VAL A 57 -7.73 5.84 -0.10
C VAL A 57 -9.01 5.77 0.71
N ASP A 58 -9.64 4.60 0.79
CA ASP A 58 -10.87 4.38 1.55
C ASP A 58 -10.64 4.66 3.03
N SER A 59 -9.51 4.23 3.59
CA SER A 59 -9.14 4.47 4.98
C SER A 59 -8.97 5.97 5.28
N VAL A 60 -8.32 6.72 4.38
CA VAL A 60 -8.19 8.17 4.48
C VAL A 60 -9.57 8.84 4.50
N ARG A 61 -10.46 8.46 3.57
CA ARG A 61 -11.83 8.99 3.49
C ARG A 61 -12.63 8.68 4.76
N ILE A 62 -12.55 7.45 5.27
CA ILE A 62 -13.25 7.02 6.48
C ILE A 62 -12.75 7.81 7.70
N ILE A 63 -11.44 7.95 7.89
CA ILE A 63 -10.90 8.68 9.04
C ILE A 63 -11.21 10.16 8.94
N ALA A 64 -11.08 10.78 7.76
CA ALA A 64 -11.45 12.17 7.56
C ALA A 64 -12.93 12.40 7.89
N SER A 65 -13.81 11.48 7.48
CA SER A 65 -15.23 11.52 7.85
C SER A 65 -15.47 11.33 9.35
N ALA A 66 -14.75 10.42 9.99
CA ALA A 66 -14.89 10.15 11.42
C ALA A 66 -14.47 11.36 12.25
N VAL A 67 -13.37 12.04 11.91
CA VAL A 67 -12.94 13.27 12.59
C VAL A 67 -13.99 14.39 12.50
N LEU A 68 -14.74 14.44 11.39
CA LEU A 68 -15.76 15.47 11.17
C LEU A 68 -17.09 15.18 11.87
N HIS A 69 -17.47 13.90 12.02
CA HIS A 69 -18.85 13.52 12.36
C HIS A 69 -18.98 12.54 13.54
N ASP A 70 -17.89 11.88 13.96
CA ASP A 70 -17.92 10.88 15.04
C ASP A 70 -17.26 11.45 16.32
N GLU A 71 -18.05 11.62 17.38
CA GLU A 71 -17.59 12.10 18.68
C GLU A 71 -16.57 11.15 19.35
N LYS A 72 -16.49 9.88 18.91
CA LYS A 72 -15.55 8.90 19.47
C LYS A 72 -14.12 9.07 18.94
N MET A 73 -13.94 9.78 17.83
CA MET A 73 -12.63 9.99 17.20
C MET A 73 -12.14 11.39 17.55
N THR A 74 -11.06 11.47 18.32
CA THR A 74 -10.41 12.77 18.58
C THR A 74 -9.71 13.27 17.32
N MET A 75 -9.61 14.59 17.19
CA MET A 75 -8.92 15.21 16.07
C MET A 75 -7.43 14.82 16.05
N THR A 76 -6.82 14.75 17.23
CA THR A 76 -5.45 14.30 17.42
C THR A 76 -5.26 12.87 16.92
N GLU A 77 -6.10 11.93 17.35
CA GLU A 77 -6.06 10.53 16.89
C GLU A 77 -6.25 10.43 15.37
N GLY A 78 -7.20 11.19 14.82
CA GLY A 78 -7.44 11.25 13.38
C GLY A 78 -6.23 11.75 12.60
N CYS A 79 -5.58 12.82 13.06
CA CYS A 79 -4.37 13.36 12.41
C CYS A 79 -3.22 12.36 12.46
N ILE A 80 -3.02 11.66 13.58
CA ILE A 80 -1.98 10.63 13.71
C ILE A 80 -2.20 9.49 12.72
N ARG A 81 -3.44 8.97 12.64
CA ARG A 81 -3.77 7.90 11.68
C ARG A 81 -3.63 8.36 10.23
N LEU A 82 -4.09 9.57 9.93
CA LEU A 82 -3.98 10.14 8.58
C LEU A 82 -2.53 10.40 8.18
N LYS A 83 -1.65 10.80 9.11
CA LYS A 83 -0.23 10.98 8.81
C LYS A 83 0.39 9.70 8.25
N VAL A 84 0.18 8.58 8.92
CA VAL A 84 0.72 7.27 8.49
C VAL A 84 0.12 6.85 7.15
N LEU A 85 -1.19 7.03 6.95
CA LEU A 85 -1.82 6.67 5.67
C LEU A 85 -1.34 7.53 4.51
N LEU A 86 -1.21 8.84 4.71
CA LEU A 86 -0.73 9.78 3.70
C LEU A 86 0.75 9.58 3.38
N ASP A 87 1.59 9.17 4.34
CA ASP A 87 2.97 8.77 4.06
C ASP A 87 3.08 7.57 3.13
N ASN A 88 2.11 6.65 3.19
CA ASN A 88 2.12 5.46 2.33
C ASN A 88 1.37 5.70 1.00
N LEU A 89 0.39 6.60 1.00
CA LEU A 89 -0.43 6.90 -0.18
C LEU A 89 0.17 8.00 -1.05
N ALA A 90 0.56 9.12 -0.44
CA ALA A 90 0.97 10.33 -1.15
C ALA A 90 1.73 11.31 -0.23
N PRO A 91 3.03 11.06 0.02
CA PRO A 91 3.85 11.86 0.95
C PRO A 91 3.89 13.36 0.62
N HIS A 92 3.77 13.72 -0.66
CA HIS A 92 3.83 15.10 -1.12
C HIS A 92 2.66 15.96 -0.61
N LEU A 93 1.52 15.35 -0.22
CA LEU A 93 0.41 16.11 0.37
C LEU A 93 0.83 16.80 1.68
N HIS A 94 1.81 16.27 2.41
CA HIS A 94 2.29 16.94 3.63
C HIS A 94 2.93 18.30 3.38
N GLN A 95 3.39 18.56 2.14
CA GLN A 95 3.96 19.84 1.73
C GLN A 95 2.89 20.83 1.25
N HIS A 96 1.69 20.33 0.90
CA HIS A 96 0.57 21.20 0.57
C HIS A 96 0.06 21.89 1.84
N GLU A 97 -0.04 23.22 1.78
CA GLU A 97 -0.46 24.06 2.90
C GLU A 97 -1.79 23.59 3.51
N GLN A 98 -2.70 23.11 2.68
CA GLN A 98 -4.02 22.60 3.06
C GLN A 98 -3.97 21.34 3.95
N PHE A 99 -2.95 20.49 3.80
CA PHE A 99 -2.81 19.24 4.56
C PHE A 99 -1.64 19.25 5.54
N ALA A 100 -0.77 20.26 5.49
CA ALA A 100 0.37 20.42 6.39
C ALA A 100 -0.03 20.46 7.88
N VAL A 101 -1.27 20.87 8.19
CA VAL A 101 -1.81 20.85 9.56
C VAL A 101 -1.85 19.44 10.16
N ILE A 102 -2.08 18.40 9.36
CA ILE A 102 -2.10 17.00 9.80
C ILE A 102 -0.72 16.63 10.36
N ASN A 103 0.33 16.97 9.60
CA ASN A 103 1.70 16.73 10.05
C ASN A 103 2.06 17.59 11.27
N ARG A 104 1.61 18.85 11.30
CA ARG A 104 1.86 19.74 12.45
C ARG A 104 1.27 19.18 13.76
N VAL A 105 0.02 18.68 13.72
CA VAL A 105 -0.62 18.07 14.89
C VAL A 105 0.10 16.77 15.28
N PHE A 106 0.49 15.94 14.31
CA PHE A 106 1.27 14.73 14.57
C PHE A 106 2.59 15.06 15.28
N GLU A 107 3.39 15.98 14.74
CA GLU A 107 4.68 16.37 15.34
C GLU A 107 4.49 16.96 16.74
N ALA A 108 3.49 17.82 16.92
CA ALA A 108 3.17 18.44 18.21
C ALA A 108 2.67 17.45 19.26
N THR A 109 2.27 16.23 18.88
CA THR A 109 1.80 15.19 19.80
C THR A 109 2.69 13.95 19.81
N SER A 110 3.82 13.98 19.10
CA SER A 110 4.73 12.85 18.93
C SER A 110 5.42 12.41 20.24
N HIS A 111 5.58 13.32 21.20
CA HIS A 111 6.13 13.03 22.53
C HIS A 111 5.12 12.41 23.48
N ILE A 112 3.82 12.44 23.14
CA ILE A 112 2.76 11.92 23.99
C ILE A 112 2.78 10.39 23.93
N PRO A 113 2.94 9.69 25.08
CA PRO A 113 3.02 8.23 25.09
C PRO A 113 1.75 7.57 24.55
N PHE A 114 1.90 6.44 23.87
CA PHE A 114 0.77 5.70 23.28
C PHE A 114 0.62 4.29 23.90
N LEU A 115 -0.53 3.66 23.68
CA LEU A 115 -0.84 2.27 24.05
C LEU A 115 -0.42 1.89 25.49
N GLY A 116 0.61 1.04 25.62
CA GLY A 116 1.06 0.50 26.90
C GLY A 116 1.70 1.57 27.80
N GLU A 117 2.46 2.49 27.20
CA GLU A 117 3.09 3.58 27.94
C GLU A 117 2.04 4.56 28.46
N TRP A 118 1.03 4.87 27.64
CA TRP A 118 -0.13 5.66 28.09
C TRP A 118 -0.81 5.01 29.30
N ARG A 119 -1.02 3.69 29.29
CA ARG A 119 -1.66 2.98 30.41
C ARG A 119 -0.84 3.10 31.69
N ALA A 120 0.49 3.04 31.59
CA ALA A 120 1.43 3.14 32.70
C ALA A 120 1.53 4.54 33.33
N LEU A 121 1.07 5.58 32.65
CA LEU A 121 1.06 6.95 33.19
C LEU A 121 0.16 7.07 34.42
N SER A 122 0.64 7.86 35.39
CA SER A 122 -0.19 8.30 36.52
C SER A 122 -1.37 9.16 36.05
N ARG A 123 -2.40 9.26 36.88
CA ARG A 123 -3.57 10.11 36.59
C ARG A 123 -3.19 11.57 36.36
N SER A 124 -2.18 12.08 37.07
CA SER A 124 -1.71 13.46 36.89
C SER A 124 -1.05 13.66 35.53
N GLN A 125 -0.20 12.72 35.10
CA GLN A 125 0.48 12.79 33.80
C GLN A 125 -0.52 12.69 32.64
N LYS A 126 -1.48 11.76 32.71
CA LYS A 126 -2.56 11.65 31.71
C LYS A 126 -3.30 12.97 31.55
N ARG A 127 -3.67 13.59 32.67
CA ARG A 127 -4.38 14.87 32.67
C ARG A 127 -3.57 16.02 32.08
N GLN A 128 -2.24 16.02 32.27
CA GLN A 128 -1.37 17.02 31.63
C GLN A 128 -1.35 16.85 30.11
N TYR A 129 -1.19 15.63 29.60
CA TYR A 129 -1.23 15.38 28.16
C TYR A 129 -2.61 15.61 27.55
N GLU A 130 -3.69 15.27 28.26
CA GLU A 130 -5.06 15.59 27.82
C GLU A 130 -5.29 17.10 27.69
N GLN A 131 -4.75 17.91 28.61
CA GLN A 131 -4.80 19.37 28.52
C GLN A 131 -3.98 19.91 27.35
N GLU A 132 -2.80 19.34 27.11
CA GLU A 132 -1.96 19.69 25.97
C GLU A 132 -2.66 19.37 24.63
N MET A 133 -3.22 18.17 24.50
CA MET A 133 -4.01 17.77 23.32
C MET A 133 -5.21 18.68 23.13
N ALA A 134 -5.98 18.97 24.18
CA ALA A 134 -7.13 19.88 24.08
C ALA A 134 -6.73 21.28 23.60
N LYS A 135 -5.57 21.80 24.04
CA LYS A 135 -5.05 23.09 23.58
C LYS A 135 -4.67 23.06 22.10
N ILE A 136 -4.01 21.99 21.64
CA ILE A 136 -3.69 21.80 20.22
C ILE A 136 -4.97 21.71 19.39
N GLU A 137 -6.00 21.02 19.90
CA GLU A 137 -7.31 20.92 19.25
C GLU A 137 -8.02 22.27 19.15
N GLU A 138 -7.92 23.12 20.16
CA GLU A 138 -8.43 24.49 20.11
C GLU A 138 -7.67 25.34 19.07
N GLU A 139 -6.33 25.25 19.04
CA GLU A 139 -5.48 26.06 18.17
C GLU A 139 -5.55 25.65 16.69
N GLN A 140 -5.63 24.35 16.40
CA GLN A 140 -5.60 23.82 15.03
C GLN A 140 -6.95 23.29 14.54
N GLY A 141 -7.98 23.31 15.39
CA GLY A 141 -9.30 22.70 15.15
C GLY A 141 -9.96 23.04 13.83
N SER A 142 -10.03 24.34 13.52
CA SER A 142 -10.61 24.82 12.26
C SER A 142 -9.83 24.31 11.05
N ARG A 143 -8.51 24.49 11.07
CA ARG A 143 -7.61 24.07 9.98
C ARG A 143 -7.67 22.58 9.72
N VAL A 144 -7.74 21.77 10.77
CA VAL A 144 -7.86 20.32 10.61
C VAL A 144 -9.21 19.96 10.00
N ARG A 145 -10.32 20.57 10.45
CA ARG A 145 -11.63 20.33 9.82
C ARG A 145 -11.64 20.72 8.34
N ASP A 146 -11.03 21.85 7.98
CA ASP A 146 -10.87 22.26 6.59
C ASP A 146 -10.05 21.23 5.79
N ALA A 147 -8.97 20.72 6.37
CA ALA A 147 -8.17 19.66 5.77
C ALA A 147 -8.97 18.34 5.59
N MET A 148 -9.81 17.97 6.55
CA MET A 148 -10.66 16.77 6.45
C MET A 148 -11.70 16.92 5.33
N HIS A 149 -12.37 18.07 5.24
CA HIS A 149 -13.29 18.35 4.14
C HIS A 149 -12.58 18.32 2.79
N ALA A 150 -11.38 18.89 2.72
CA ALA A 150 -10.55 18.85 1.52
C ALA A 150 -10.19 17.41 1.12
N LEU A 151 -9.76 16.58 2.07
CA LEU A 151 -9.43 15.17 1.82
C LEU A 151 -10.62 14.36 1.28
N GLN A 152 -11.85 14.69 1.69
CA GLN A 152 -13.06 14.02 1.16
C GLN A 152 -13.31 14.31 -0.32
N GLN A 153 -12.88 15.48 -0.79
CA GLN A 153 -13.10 15.96 -2.16
C GLN A 153 -11.86 15.80 -3.06
N TYR A 154 -10.68 15.61 -2.46
CA TYR A 154 -9.43 15.51 -3.18
C TYR A 154 -9.37 14.20 -4.01
N PRO A 155 -8.90 14.24 -5.28
CA PRO A 155 -8.88 13.07 -6.16
C PRO A 155 -7.71 12.12 -5.81
N LEU A 156 -7.75 11.53 -4.62
CA LEU A 156 -6.71 10.62 -4.11
C LEU A 156 -6.52 9.40 -5.02
N GLU A 157 -7.57 8.95 -5.70
CA GLU A 157 -7.53 7.83 -6.64
C GLU A 157 -6.66 8.11 -7.87
N GLN A 158 -6.47 9.38 -8.23
CA GLN A 158 -5.76 9.79 -9.45
C GLN A 158 -4.26 10.05 -9.22
N LEU A 159 -3.77 10.00 -7.97
CA LEU A 159 -2.38 10.24 -7.63
C LEU A 159 -1.45 9.12 -8.14
N GLN A 160 -0.71 9.36 -9.21
CA GLN A 160 0.25 8.40 -9.78
C GLN A 160 1.62 8.52 -9.12
#